data_AF-A0A523DG61-F1
#
_entry.id   AF-A0A523DG61-F1
#
_cell.length_a   1.000
_cell.length_b   1.000
_cell.length_c   1.000
_cell.angle_alpha   90.00
_cell.angle_beta   90.00
_cell.angle_gamma   90.00
#
_symmetry.space_group_name_H-M   'P 1'
#
loop_
_entity.id
_entity.type
_entity.pdbx_description
1 polymer ?
#
loop_
_entity_poly.entity_id
_entity_poly.type
_entity_poly.pdbx_seq_one_letter_code
_entity_poly.pdbx_strand_id
1 'polypeptide(L)'
;MPTERVARLVVLVCLLAPAGVGAQSSAPIKLIVRVFDGLDDITAHCRIAVYTADTRTAPLVPDLRPGTGYHVEVEPGLYDLQITWHGPDDTVAIEWAEHLSVLRYPDEGGRHIEIVNLQPVFGALLVRPPAAWLETERDWRVSAFLHGGVGRAGFEPTGGADHRLFILPAGRYDLVAALGSTELTVTDVEVPAQRTRLKLLEMK
;
A
#
# COMPACT_ATOMS: atom_id res chain seq x y z
N MET A 1 -77.89 18.33 -2.98
CA MET A 1 -76.87 19.38 -3.18
C MET A 1 -75.99 19.43 -1.95
N PRO A 2 -74.67 19.57 -2.09
CA PRO A 2 -73.72 18.58 -2.58
C PRO A 2 -72.99 17.86 -1.43
N THR A 3 -72.79 16.56 -1.61
CA THR A 3 -71.98 15.67 -0.79
C THR A 3 -70.49 15.89 -1.11
N GLU A 4 -69.73 16.41 -0.15
CA GLU A 4 -68.27 16.59 -0.29
C GLU A 4 -67.57 15.22 -0.30
N ARG A 5 -66.93 14.92 -1.44
CA ARG A 5 -66.08 13.74 -1.63
C ARG A 5 -64.74 13.98 -0.93
N VAL A 6 -64.46 13.20 0.10
CA VAL A 6 -63.14 13.12 0.73
C VAL A 6 -62.16 12.46 -0.26
N ALA A 7 -61.28 13.27 -0.85
CA ALA A 7 -60.18 12.81 -1.68
C ALA A 7 -59.12 12.14 -0.79
N ARG A 8 -59.02 10.81 -0.85
CA ARG A 8 -57.90 10.06 -0.26
C ARG A 8 -56.68 10.22 -1.16
N LEU A 9 -55.78 11.11 -0.76
CA LEU A 9 -54.43 11.23 -1.33
C LEU A 9 -53.60 10.05 -0.84
N VAL A 10 -53.37 9.05 -1.70
CA VAL A 10 -52.43 7.95 -1.43
C VAL A 10 -51.04 8.48 -1.73
N VAL A 11 -50.28 8.81 -0.68
CA VAL A 11 -48.85 9.14 -0.79
C VAL A 11 -48.08 7.84 -0.94
N LEU A 12 -47.66 7.55 -2.16
CA LEU A 12 -46.71 6.47 -2.45
C LEU A 12 -45.33 6.93 -1.97
N VAL A 13 -44.92 6.51 -0.77
CA VAL A 13 -43.55 6.67 -0.30
C VAL A 13 -42.69 5.67 -1.07
N CYS A 14 -42.04 6.13 -2.13
CA CYS A 14 -40.95 5.39 -2.76
C CYS A 14 -39.80 5.31 -1.76
N LEU A 15 -39.68 4.18 -1.06
CA LEU A 15 -38.48 3.80 -0.32
C LEU A 15 -37.32 3.74 -1.32
N LEU A 16 -36.54 4.83 -1.36
CA LEU A 16 -35.21 4.85 -1.93
C LEU A 16 -34.37 3.87 -1.10
N ALA A 17 -34.26 2.63 -1.59
CA ALA A 17 -33.23 1.73 -1.10
C ALA A 17 -31.88 2.43 -1.34
N PRO A 18 -31.00 2.54 -0.32
CA PRO A 18 -29.65 3.00 -0.58
C PRO A 18 -29.04 2.04 -1.60
N ALA A 19 -28.71 2.56 -2.78
CA ALA A 19 -27.92 1.85 -3.76
C ALA A 19 -26.68 1.34 -3.02
N GLY A 20 -26.53 0.01 -2.96
CA GLY A 20 -25.48 -0.62 -2.18
C GLY A 20 -24.14 -0.01 -2.54
N VAL A 21 -23.50 0.61 -1.55
CA VAL A 21 -22.05 0.72 -1.53
C VAL A 21 -21.59 -0.73 -1.67
N GLY A 22 -21.01 -1.09 -2.81
CA GLY A 22 -20.61 -2.46 -3.09
C GLY A 22 -19.78 -2.97 -1.90
N ALA A 23 -20.33 -3.92 -1.15
CA ALA A 23 -19.62 -4.52 -0.03
C ALA A 23 -18.33 -5.09 -0.61
N GLN A 24 -17.18 -4.67 -0.08
CA GLN A 24 -15.91 -5.25 -0.47
C GLN A 24 -15.98 -6.77 -0.30
N SER A 25 -15.40 -7.51 -1.24
CA SER A 25 -15.29 -8.96 -1.12
C SER A 25 -14.62 -9.31 0.21
N SER A 26 -15.28 -10.13 1.02
CA SER A 26 -14.78 -10.64 2.31
C SER A 26 -13.72 -11.73 2.14
N ALA A 27 -13.00 -11.73 1.02
CA ALA A 27 -11.94 -12.68 0.79
C ALA A 27 -10.67 -12.12 1.43
N PRO A 28 -9.95 -12.91 2.26
CA PRO A 28 -8.74 -12.46 2.94
C PRO A 28 -7.73 -11.80 2.00
N ILE A 29 -7.01 -10.83 2.55
CA ILE A 29 -5.94 -10.09 1.91
C ILE A 29 -4.63 -10.56 2.53
N LYS A 30 -3.64 -10.84 1.71
CA LYS A 30 -2.29 -11.12 2.18
C LYS A 30 -1.57 -9.80 2.49
N LEU A 31 -1.52 -9.42 3.75
CA LEU A 31 -0.73 -8.32 4.24
C LEU A 31 0.75 -8.72 4.31
N ILE A 32 1.61 -7.88 3.73
CA ILE A 32 3.06 -8.04 3.71
C ILE A 32 3.65 -6.79 4.35
N VAL A 33 4.39 -6.94 5.44
CA VAL A 33 5.02 -5.81 6.15
C VAL A 33 6.53 -5.89 6.01
N ARG A 34 7.16 -4.77 5.63
CA ARG A 34 8.61 -4.58 5.67
C ARG A 34 8.95 -3.35 6.50
N VAL A 35 10.09 -3.39 7.18
CA VAL A 35 10.55 -2.33 8.08
C VAL A 35 11.92 -1.84 7.64
N PHE A 36 12.05 -0.53 7.54
CA PHE A 36 13.29 0.16 7.17
C PHE A 36 13.71 1.17 8.22
N ASP A 37 15.01 1.40 8.34
CA ASP A 37 15.60 2.55 9.03
C ASP A 37 16.35 3.39 7.99
N GLY A 38 15.72 4.45 7.50
CA GLY A 38 16.24 5.21 6.37
C GLY A 38 16.26 4.33 5.12
N LEU A 39 17.45 3.98 4.61
CA LEU A 39 17.61 3.11 3.44
C LEU A 39 17.87 1.64 3.81
N ASP A 40 18.14 1.35 5.08
CA ASP A 40 18.50 0.01 5.53
C ASP A 40 17.27 -0.84 5.75
N ASP A 41 17.19 -2.00 5.10
CA ASP A 41 16.16 -3.00 5.37
C ASP A 41 16.50 -3.74 6.66
N ILE A 42 15.77 -3.38 7.72
CA ILE A 42 15.94 -3.98 9.06
C ILE A 42 14.84 -4.99 9.37
N THR A 43 14.03 -5.40 8.38
CA THR A 43 12.84 -6.24 8.60
C THR A 43 13.17 -7.50 9.40
N ALA A 44 14.30 -8.16 9.10
CA ALA A 44 14.71 -9.39 9.79
C ALA A 44 15.15 -9.18 11.26
N HIS A 45 15.40 -7.93 11.68
CA HIS A 45 15.78 -7.54 13.04
C HIS A 45 14.58 -7.08 13.87
N CYS A 46 13.39 -7.02 13.28
CA CYS A 46 12.16 -6.63 13.95
C CYS A 46 11.35 -7.85 14.38
N ARG A 47 10.43 -7.65 15.31
CA ARG A 47 9.25 -8.49 15.53
C ARG A 47 8.02 -7.65 15.25
N ILE A 48 7.04 -8.23 14.56
CA ILE A 48 5.82 -7.54 14.18
C ILE A 48 4.63 -8.27 14.79
N ALA A 49 3.72 -7.51 15.38
CA ALA A 49 2.39 -7.99 15.77
C ALA A 49 1.34 -7.10 15.10
N VAL A 50 0.30 -7.74 14.57
CA VAL A 50 -0.80 -7.07 13.87
C VAL A 50 -2.06 -7.17 14.71
N TYR A 51 -2.72 -6.05 14.94
CA TYR A 51 -3.95 -5.98 15.73
C TYR A 51 -5.05 -5.38 14.87
N THR A 52 -6.28 -5.87 15.00
CA THR A 52 -7.42 -5.05 14.56
C THR A 52 -7.40 -3.73 15.34
N ALA A 53 -7.52 -2.61 14.63
CA ALA A 53 -7.46 -1.28 15.22
C ALA A 53 -8.39 -1.17 16.44
N ASP A 54 -7.97 -0.37 17.42
CA ASP A 54 -8.69 -0.06 18.68
C ASP A 54 -8.90 -1.23 19.67
N THR A 55 -8.58 -2.47 19.30
CA THR A 55 -8.76 -3.62 20.20
C THR A 55 -7.48 -3.98 20.96
N ARG A 56 -6.35 -4.11 20.25
CA ARG A 56 -5.01 -4.49 20.76
C ARG A 56 -4.97 -5.70 21.72
N THR A 57 -5.94 -6.62 21.65
CA THR A 57 -6.07 -7.74 22.61
C THR A 57 -5.63 -9.09 22.07
N ALA A 58 -5.73 -9.32 20.76
CA ALA A 58 -5.40 -10.59 20.11
C ALA A 58 -4.49 -10.34 18.91
N PRO A 59 -3.15 -10.35 19.10
CA PRO A 59 -2.22 -10.13 18.00
C PRO A 59 -2.27 -11.31 17.02
N LEU A 60 -2.33 -10.98 15.74
CA LEU A 60 -1.90 -11.87 14.68
C LEU A 60 -0.38 -11.75 14.57
N VAL A 61 0.31 -12.89 14.56
CA VAL A 61 1.77 -12.96 14.44
C VAL A 61 2.10 -13.35 13.00
N PRO A 62 2.65 -12.43 12.18
CA PRO A 62 2.99 -12.73 10.81
C PRO A 62 4.23 -13.62 10.71
N ASP A 63 4.32 -14.40 9.63
CA ASP A 63 5.49 -15.23 9.33
C ASP A 63 6.54 -14.42 8.57
N LEU A 64 7.78 -14.37 9.09
CA LEU A 64 8.90 -13.78 8.37
C LEU A 64 9.32 -14.68 7.20
N ARG A 65 9.33 -14.11 6.00
CA ARG A 65 9.91 -14.72 4.79
C ARG A 65 11.13 -13.89 4.38
N PRO A 66 12.35 -14.47 4.43
CA PRO A 66 13.58 -13.73 4.13
C PRO A 66 13.53 -13.03 2.77
N GLY A 67 13.92 -11.75 2.76
CA GLY A 67 13.97 -10.92 1.55
C GLY A 67 12.60 -10.42 1.04
N THR A 68 11.48 -10.87 1.60
CA THR A 68 10.14 -10.45 1.16
C THR A 68 9.32 -9.76 2.25
N GLY A 69 9.57 -10.08 3.52
CA GLY A 69 8.97 -9.42 4.68
C GLY A 69 8.13 -10.35 5.55
N TYR A 70 7.32 -9.77 6.43
CA TYR A 70 6.39 -10.46 7.32
C TYR A 70 5.04 -10.66 6.62
N HIS A 71 4.49 -11.86 6.65
CA HIS A 71 3.27 -12.21 5.91
C HIS A 71 2.16 -12.70 6.85
N VAL A 72 0.96 -12.16 6.67
CA VAL A 72 -0.24 -12.60 7.39
C VAL A 72 -1.48 -12.44 6.50
N GLU A 73 -2.46 -13.33 6.65
CA GLU A 73 -3.77 -13.17 6.02
C GLU A 73 -4.70 -12.44 6.97
N VAL A 74 -5.36 -11.39 6.46
CA VAL A 74 -6.26 -10.55 7.25
C VAL A 74 -7.53 -10.25 6.46
N GLU A 75 -8.64 -10.07 7.16
CA GLU A 75 -9.85 -9.55 6.53
C GLU A 75 -9.67 -8.07 6.16
N PRO A 76 -10.39 -7.54 5.14
CA PRO A 76 -10.38 -6.11 4.88
C PRO A 76 -10.81 -5.31 6.11
N GLY A 77 -10.04 -4.29 6.49
CA GLY A 77 -10.29 -3.53 7.72
C GLY A 77 -9.17 -2.58 8.11
N LEU A 78 -9.30 -2.01 9.32
CA LEU A 78 -8.28 -1.15 9.93
C LEU A 78 -7.43 -1.96 10.92
N TYR A 79 -6.12 -1.76 10.86
CA TYR A 79 -5.15 -2.48 11.67
C TYR A 79 -4.12 -1.55 12.31
N ASP A 80 -3.67 -1.91 13.50
CA ASP A 80 -2.48 -1.33 14.14
C ASP A 80 -1.34 -2.34 14.02
N LEU A 81 -0.15 -1.86 13.65
CA LEU A 81 1.09 -2.63 13.66
C LEU A 81 1.93 -2.21 14.86
N GLN A 82 2.33 -3.20 15.66
CA GLN A 82 3.38 -3.02 16.65
C GLN A 82 4.69 -3.56 16.09
N ILE A 83 5.71 -2.70 16.04
CA ILE A 83 7.04 -3.06 15.57
C ILE A 83 7.99 -2.96 16.75
N THR A 84 8.56 -4.11 17.13
CA THR A 84 9.56 -4.18 18.19
C THR A 84 10.92 -4.47 17.55
N TRP A 85 11.95 -3.69 17.87
CA TRP A 85 13.30 -3.99 17.44
C TRP A 85 14.30 -3.76 18.57
N HIS A 86 15.43 -4.46 18.49
CA HIS A 86 16.54 -4.27 19.40
C HIS A 86 17.55 -3.35 18.72
N GLY A 87 17.76 -2.17 19.29
CA GLY A 87 18.81 -1.27 18.88
C GLY A 87 20.20 -1.84 19.20
N PRO A 88 21.27 -1.25 18.63
CA PRO A 88 22.65 -1.71 18.83
C PRO A 88 23.10 -1.69 20.31
N ASP A 89 22.48 -0.85 21.14
CA ASP A 89 22.77 -0.74 22.58
C ASP A 89 21.88 -1.66 23.45
N ASP A 90 21.34 -2.75 22.89
CA ASP A 90 20.37 -3.66 23.52
C ASP A 90 19.08 -2.98 24.04
N THR A 91 18.82 -1.76 23.56
CA THR A 91 17.60 -1.03 23.87
C THR A 91 16.46 -1.56 23.03
N VAL A 92 15.38 -2.01 23.68
CA VAL A 92 14.15 -2.38 22.99
C VAL A 92 13.37 -1.12 22.68
N ALA A 93 13.12 -0.88 21.40
CA ALA A 93 12.25 0.18 20.94
C ALA A 93 10.98 -0.41 20.34
N ILE A 94 9.86 0.29 20.55
CA ILE A 94 8.54 -0.10 20.08
C ILE A 94 7.95 1.08 19.32
N GLU A 95 7.65 0.86 18.06
CA GLU A 95 6.98 1.82 17.17
C GLU A 95 5.59 1.28 16.81
N TRP A 96 4.63 2.19 16.72
CA TRP A 96 3.27 1.87 16.31
C TRP A 96 2.94 2.54 14.98
N ALA A 97 2.50 1.75 13.99
CA ALA A 97 1.81 2.26 12.83
C ALA A 97 0.31 2.03 13.03
N GLU A 98 -0.43 3.12 13.28
CA GLU A 98 -1.83 3.05 13.70
C GLU A 98 -2.78 3.27 12.53
N HIS A 99 -3.96 2.64 12.60
CA HIS A 99 -5.06 2.83 11.63
C HIS A 99 -4.68 2.57 10.17
N LEU A 100 -3.84 1.57 9.92
CA LEU A 100 -3.54 1.08 8.57
C LEU A 100 -4.81 0.55 7.92
N SER A 101 -5.19 1.12 6.77
CA SER A 101 -6.33 0.66 5.98
C SER A 101 -5.91 -0.46 5.03
N VAL A 102 -6.27 -1.69 5.35
CA VAL A 102 -6.02 -2.87 4.52
C VAL A 102 -7.30 -3.19 3.78
N LEU A 103 -7.37 -2.79 2.51
CA LEU A 103 -8.54 -2.95 1.66
C LEU A 103 -8.19 -3.73 0.41
N ARG A 104 -9.19 -4.37 -0.20
CA ARG A 104 -8.98 -5.09 -1.46
C ARG A 104 -8.99 -4.10 -2.61
N TYR A 105 -7.80 -3.87 -3.17
CA TYR A 105 -7.63 -3.10 -4.39
C TYR A 105 -7.45 -4.04 -5.60
N PRO A 106 -8.19 -3.85 -6.71
CA PRO A 106 -8.12 -4.74 -7.88
C PRO A 106 -6.70 -4.89 -8.45
N ASP A 107 -5.94 -3.81 -8.40
CA ASP A 107 -4.57 -3.68 -8.88
C ASP A 107 -3.51 -4.25 -7.94
N GLU A 108 -3.86 -4.53 -6.69
CA GLU A 108 -2.92 -5.12 -5.74
C GLU A 108 -2.87 -6.66 -5.78
N GLY A 109 -3.81 -7.31 -6.50
CA GLY A 109 -3.82 -8.75 -6.72
C GLY A 109 -4.11 -9.57 -5.45
N GLY A 110 -4.91 -9.01 -4.54
CA GLY A 110 -5.25 -9.65 -3.25
C GLY A 110 -4.12 -9.62 -2.21
N ARG A 111 -3.07 -8.83 -2.46
CA ARG A 111 -1.99 -8.55 -1.51
C ARG A 111 -2.10 -7.11 -1.06
N HIS A 112 -1.56 -6.77 0.10
CA HIS A 112 -1.31 -5.39 0.50
C HIS A 112 0.12 -5.34 1.03
N ILE A 113 0.95 -4.45 0.50
CA ILE A 113 2.34 -4.31 0.94
C ILE A 113 2.43 -3.01 1.72
N GLU A 114 2.71 -3.13 3.01
CA GLU A 114 2.96 -1.98 3.88
C GLU A 114 4.43 -1.87 4.22
N ILE A 115 4.95 -0.66 4.07
CA ILE A 115 6.33 -0.31 4.31
C ILE A 115 6.39 0.70 5.44
N VAL A 116 6.96 0.29 6.56
CA VAL A 116 7.18 1.18 7.69
C VAL A 116 8.62 1.63 7.71
N ASN A 117 8.84 2.94 7.72
CA ASN A 117 10.18 3.51 7.91
C ASN A 117 10.24 4.20 9.28
N LEU A 118 11.24 3.82 10.08
CA LEU A 118 11.45 4.40 11.41
C LEU A 118 11.93 5.85 11.34
N GLN A 119 12.45 6.29 10.19
CA GLN A 119 12.80 7.69 9.95
C GLN A 119 11.62 8.45 9.33
N PRO A 120 11.07 9.47 10.00
CA PRO A 120 9.81 10.11 9.59
C PRO A 120 9.90 10.89 8.28
N VAL A 121 11.11 11.19 7.80
CA VAL A 121 11.33 11.92 6.54
C VAL A 121 11.23 11.02 5.31
N PHE A 122 11.18 9.70 5.48
CA PHE A 122 11.11 8.74 4.38
C PHE A 122 9.68 8.28 4.13
N GLY A 123 9.40 7.97 2.88
CA GLY A 123 8.23 7.22 2.43
C GLY A 123 8.64 6.04 1.56
N ALA A 124 7.66 5.33 1.04
CA ALA A 124 7.87 4.20 0.15
C ALA A 124 7.07 4.34 -1.14
N LEU A 125 7.68 3.94 -2.26
CA LEU A 125 7.03 3.90 -3.56
C LEU A 125 7.10 2.48 -4.13
N LEU A 126 5.94 1.85 -4.22
CA LEU A 126 5.76 0.55 -4.85
C LEU A 126 5.38 0.76 -6.32
N VAL A 127 6.27 0.42 -7.24
CA VAL A 127 6.02 0.52 -8.69
C VAL A 127 5.70 -0.85 -9.25
N ARG A 128 4.58 -0.97 -9.96
CA ARG A 128 4.23 -2.16 -10.75
C ARG A 128 4.30 -1.85 -12.23
N PRO A 129 4.91 -2.71 -13.05
CA PRO A 129 4.98 -2.51 -14.49
C PRO A 129 3.61 -2.79 -15.12
N PRO A 130 3.42 -2.47 -16.41
CA PRO A 130 2.23 -2.92 -17.13
C PRO A 130 2.09 -4.45 -17.05
N ALA A 131 0.87 -4.96 -16.96
CA ALA A 131 0.61 -6.40 -16.86
C ALA A 131 1.26 -7.19 -18.01
N ALA A 132 1.20 -6.65 -19.23
CA ALA A 132 1.83 -7.23 -20.42
C ALA A 132 3.35 -7.40 -20.30
N TRP A 133 4.03 -6.63 -19.44
CA TRP A 133 5.46 -6.80 -19.19
C TRP A 133 5.75 -7.99 -18.28
N LEU A 134 4.85 -8.27 -17.33
CA LEU A 134 4.96 -9.42 -16.42
C LEU A 134 4.71 -10.76 -17.13
N GLU A 135 4.01 -10.74 -18.26
CA GLU A 135 3.81 -11.91 -19.11
C GLU A 135 5.07 -12.26 -19.92
N THR A 136 6.06 -11.36 -19.96
CA THR A 136 7.34 -11.63 -20.61
C THR A 136 8.34 -12.21 -19.62
N GLU A 137 9.18 -13.15 -20.06
CA GLU A 137 10.33 -13.64 -19.27
C GLU A 137 11.49 -12.62 -19.21
N ARG A 138 11.25 -11.36 -19.59
CA ARG A 138 12.29 -10.33 -19.67
C ARG A 138 12.30 -9.49 -18.40
N ASP A 139 13.51 -9.20 -17.93
CA ASP A 139 13.70 -8.27 -16.83
C ASP A 139 13.37 -6.83 -17.26
N TRP A 140 12.48 -6.21 -16.50
CA TRP A 140 12.21 -4.78 -16.58
C TRP A 140 12.99 -4.03 -15.48
N ARG A 141 13.27 -2.76 -15.72
CA ARG A 141 13.93 -1.88 -14.75
C ARG A 141 13.12 -0.61 -14.59
N VAL A 142 13.28 0.05 -13.44
CA VAL A 142 12.78 1.39 -13.20
C VAL A 142 13.75 2.12 -12.30
N SER A 143 14.00 3.38 -12.60
CA SER A 143 14.76 4.30 -11.75
C SER A 143 13.88 5.49 -11.40
N ALA A 144 14.06 6.02 -10.20
CA ALA A 144 13.38 7.23 -9.74
C ALA A 144 14.36 8.42 -9.72
N PHE A 145 13.87 9.58 -10.10
CA PHE A 145 14.62 10.84 -10.15
C PHE A 145 13.82 11.91 -9.42
N LEU A 146 14.48 12.85 -8.76
CA LEU A 146 13.76 13.98 -8.16
C LEU A 146 13.07 14.79 -9.26
N HIS A 147 11.81 15.12 -9.05
CA HIS A 147 11.02 15.85 -10.03
C HIS A 147 11.66 17.21 -10.35
N GLY A 148 11.83 17.49 -11.65
CA GLY A 148 12.50 18.71 -12.12
C GLY A 148 14.02 18.76 -11.87
N GLY A 149 14.61 17.69 -11.32
CA GLY A 149 16.05 17.58 -11.12
C GLY A 149 16.77 17.16 -12.40
N VAL A 150 17.58 18.05 -12.98
CA VAL A 150 18.39 17.73 -14.15
C VAL A 150 19.64 16.95 -13.73
N GLY A 151 19.87 15.76 -14.31
CA GLY A 151 21.17 15.08 -14.30
C GLY A 151 21.61 14.41 -12.99
N ARG A 152 20.70 14.02 -12.09
CA ARG A 152 21.07 13.29 -10.86
C ARG A 152 21.13 11.78 -11.08
N ALA A 153 22.03 11.12 -10.33
CA ALA A 153 22.02 9.66 -10.18
C ALA A 153 20.63 9.22 -9.70
N GLY A 154 20.01 8.30 -10.44
CA GLY A 154 18.71 7.76 -10.09
C GLY A 154 18.78 6.99 -8.77
N PHE A 155 17.69 6.99 -8.03
CA PHE A 155 17.49 6.02 -6.97
C PHE A 155 17.22 4.67 -7.61
N GLU A 156 17.85 3.63 -7.08
CA GLU A 156 17.63 2.25 -7.51
C GLU A 156 16.63 1.57 -6.56
N PRO A 157 15.74 0.72 -7.09
CA PRO A 157 14.76 0.03 -6.28
C PRO A 157 15.36 -1.17 -5.52
N THR A 158 14.74 -1.47 -4.39
CA THR A 158 15.03 -2.64 -3.56
C THR A 158 14.09 -3.80 -3.93
N GLY A 159 14.52 -4.66 -4.86
CA GLY A 159 13.95 -5.99 -5.12
C GLY A 159 12.48 -6.07 -5.57
N GLY A 160 12.01 -7.32 -5.72
CA GLY A 160 10.68 -7.73 -6.21
C GLY A 160 10.70 -8.20 -7.66
N ALA A 161 9.97 -9.26 -8.01
CA ALA A 161 9.87 -9.74 -9.41
C ALA A 161 8.74 -9.01 -10.16
N ASP A 162 7.57 -8.93 -9.51
CA ASP A 162 6.32 -8.35 -10.00
C ASP A 162 6.14 -6.87 -9.65
N HIS A 163 7.04 -6.32 -8.82
CA HIS A 163 7.08 -4.93 -8.43
C HIS A 163 8.52 -4.48 -8.18
N ARG A 164 8.71 -3.17 -8.02
CA ARG A 164 9.95 -2.55 -7.55
C ARG A 164 9.60 -1.62 -6.41
N LEU A 165 10.29 -1.77 -5.29
CA LEU A 165 10.11 -0.94 -4.10
C LEU A 165 11.20 0.12 -4.04
N PHE A 166 10.84 1.38 -3.85
CA PHE A 166 11.80 2.43 -3.52
C PHE A 166 11.54 2.92 -2.10
N ILE A 167 12.62 3.15 -1.36
CA ILE A 167 12.61 3.88 -0.11
C ILE A 167 13.24 5.24 -0.38
N LEU A 168 12.46 6.30 -0.24
CA LEU A 168 12.81 7.63 -0.72
C LEU A 168 12.48 8.67 0.35
N PRO A 169 13.26 9.77 0.45
CA PRO A 169 12.78 10.95 1.16
C PRO A 169 11.42 11.37 0.62
N ALA A 170 10.53 11.85 1.48
CA ALA A 170 9.24 12.36 1.07
C ALA A 170 9.42 13.51 0.06
N GLY A 171 8.65 13.49 -1.02
CA GLY A 171 8.86 14.42 -2.13
C GLY A 171 8.17 13.99 -3.41
N ARG A 172 8.56 14.61 -4.53
CA ARG A 172 8.01 14.33 -5.86
C ARG A 172 9.10 13.80 -6.78
N TYR A 173 8.77 12.78 -7.55
CA TYR A 173 9.73 12.02 -8.36
C TYR A 173 9.21 11.78 -9.78
N ASP A 174 10.14 11.74 -10.72
CA ASP A 174 9.93 11.23 -12.07
C ASP A 174 10.46 9.80 -12.15
N LEU A 175 9.74 8.91 -12.82
CA LEU A 175 10.06 7.51 -13.00
C LEU A 175 10.37 7.25 -14.47
N VAL A 176 11.48 6.54 -14.72
CA VAL A 176 11.79 6.00 -16.05
C VAL A 176 11.87 4.49 -15.93
N ALA A 177 10.92 3.80 -16.55
CA ALA A 177 10.85 2.35 -16.59
C ALA A 177 11.15 1.83 -18.00
N ALA A 178 11.82 0.69 -18.10
CA ALA A 178 12.19 0.13 -19.39
C ALA A 178 12.08 -1.40 -19.41
N LEU A 179 11.68 -1.92 -20.57
CA LEU A 179 11.70 -3.33 -20.94
C LEU A 179 12.20 -3.47 -22.38
N GLY A 180 13.43 -3.96 -22.56
CA GLY A 180 14.06 -4.00 -23.88
C GLY A 180 14.20 -2.61 -24.49
N SER A 181 13.59 -2.38 -25.66
CA SER A 181 13.57 -1.09 -26.37
C SER A 181 12.38 -0.19 -26.00
N THR A 182 11.47 -0.66 -25.14
CA THR A 182 10.30 0.11 -24.71
C THR A 182 10.63 0.85 -23.42
N GLU A 183 10.36 2.15 -23.41
CA GLU A 183 10.53 3.02 -22.24
C GLU A 183 9.20 3.70 -21.90
N LEU A 184 8.91 3.80 -20.60
CA LEU A 184 7.78 4.53 -20.04
C LEU A 184 8.30 5.57 -19.06
N THR A 185 7.91 6.82 -19.27
CA THR A 185 8.19 7.92 -18.33
C THR A 185 6.91 8.34 -17.63
N VAL A 186 6.97 8.45 -16.31
CA VAL A 186 5.90 9.03 -15.50
C VAL A 186 6.45 10.14 -14.63
N THR A 187 5.88 11.33 -14.72
CA THR A 187 6.38 12.50 -14.00
C THR A 187 5.52 12.83 -12.78
N ASP A 188 6.12 13.57 -11.85
CA ASP A 188 5.42 14.23 -10.73
C ASP A 188 4.69 13.25 -9.78
N VAL A 189 5.31 12.10 -9.52
CA VAL A 189 4.82 11.09 -8.58
C VAL A 189 5.15 11.52 -7.15
N GLU A 190 4.13 11.76 -6.35
CA GLU A 190 4.30 12.04 -4.92
C GLU A 190 4.65 10.77 -4.14
N VAL A 191 5.66 10.89 -3.28
CA VAL A 191 6.01 9.93 -2.23
C VAL A 191 5.75 10.59 -0.88
N PRO A 192 4.65 10.25 -0.19
CA PRO A 192 4.32 10.81 1.11
C PRO A 192 5.25 10.27 2.22
N ALA A 193 5.55 11.13 3.21
CA ALA A 193 6.25 10.71 4.42
C ALA A 193 5.46 9.63 5.17
N GLN A 194 6.18 8.64 5.72
CA GLN A 194 5.67 7.54 6.56
C GLN A 194 4.51 6.75 5.94
N ARG A 195 4.40 6.75 4.60
CA ARG A 195 3.32 6.06 3.89
C ARG A 195 3.85 5.33 2.66
N THR A 196 3.17 4.25 2.32
CA THR A 196 3.39 3.51 1.09
C THR A 196 2.51 4.07 -0.03
N ARG A 197 3.12 4.46 -1.15
CA ARG A 197 2.42 4.82 -2.38
C ARG A 197 2.53 3.69 -3.40
N LEU A 198 1.41 3.20 -3.91
CA LEU A 198 1.39 2.34 -5.09
C LEU A 198 1.33 3.19 -6.36
N LYS A 199 2.13 2.81 -7.36
CA LYS A 199 2.09 3.35 -8.71
C LYS A 199 2.06 2.23 -9.74
N LEU A 200 0.96 2.15 -10.47
CA LEU A 200 0.86 1.33 -11.68
C LEU A 200 1.40 2.11 -12.87
N LEU A 201 2.22 1.44 -13.67
CA LEU A 201 2.66 1.91 -14.98
C LEU A 201 1.70 1.38 -16.03
N GLU A 202 1.22 2.27 -16.90
CA GLU A 202 0.27 1.95 -17.96
C GLU A 202 0.93 2.19 -19.32
N MET A 203 0.64 1.32 -20.28
CA MET A 203 0.98 1.60 -21.68
C MET A 203 -0.04 2.59 -22.24
N LYS A 204 0.43 3.62 -22.93
CA LYS A 204 -0.43 4.56 -23.65
C LYS A 204 -0.96 3.95 -24.94
#